data_AF-A0A8T5J8T7-F1
#
_entry.id   AF-A0A8T5J8T7-F1
#
_cell.length_a   1.000
_cell.length_b   1.000
_cell.length_c   1.000
_cell.angle_alpha   90.00
_cell.angle_beta   90.00
_cell.angle_gamma   90.00
#
_symmetry.space_group_name_H-M   'P 1'
#
loop_
_entity.id
_entity.type
_entity.pdbx_description
1 polymer ?
#
loop_
_entity_poly.entity_id
_entity_poly.type
_entity_poly.pdbx_seq_one_letter_code
_entity_poly.pdbx_strand_id
1 'polypeptide(L)' 'SLCVEGGDAATSDCTWDKDGGLNWDTSEEITISEGDTDLCDGTEPCSVVVTLTKVGVGIEQDRVIASITATAENN' A
#
# COMPACT_ATOMS: atom_id res chain seq x y z
N SER A 1 3.94 -6.03 9.32
CA SER A 1 4.05 -6.99 8.21
C SER A 1 3.98 -6.22 6.90
N LEU A 2 4.57 -6.70 5.80
CA LEU A 2 4.44 -6.04 4.49
C LEU A 2 3.10 -6.45 3.87
N CYS A 3 2.43 -5.55 3.12
CA CYS A 3 1.21 -5.91 2.40
C CYS A 3 1.50 -7.04 1.38
N VAL A 4 0.56 -7.97 1.21
CA VAL A 4 0.72 -9.13 0.32
C VAL A 4 -0.16 -9.04 -0.93
N GLU A 5 0.35 -9.55 -2.05
CA GLU A 5 -0.37 -9.60 -3.33
C GLU A 5 -1.45 -10.70 -3.28
N GLY A 6 -2.73 -10.34 -3.50
CA GLY A 6 -3.83 -11.31 -3.64
C GLY A 6 -3.99 -12.29 -2.46
N GLY A 7 -3.52 -11.93 -1.27
CA GLY A 7 -3.39 -12.85 -0.13
C GLY A 7 -4.67 -13.09 0.66
N ASP A 8 -4.68 -14.21 1.40
CA ASP A 8 -5.72 -14.54 2.38
C ASP A 8 -5.53 -13.65 3.62
N ALA A 9 -6.51 -12.78 3.91
CA ALA A 9 -6.43 -11.69 4.89
C ALA A 9 -6.11 -12.15 6.33
N ALA A 10 -6.24 -13.45 6.60
CA ALA A 10 -6.04 -14.08 7.91
C ALA A 10 -4.61 -14.00 8.47
N THR A 11 -3.61 -13.64 7.67
CA THR A 11 -2.20 -13.60 8.13
C THR A 11 -1.45 -12.31 7.79
N SER A 12 -2.09 -11.35 7.12
CA SER A 12 -1.46 -10.12 6.63
C SER A 12 -2.19 -8.88 7.12
N ASP A 13 -1.42 -7.86 7.51
CA ASP A 13 -1.96 -6.56 7.96
C ASP A 13 -2.77 -5.84 6.86
N CYS A 14 -2.40 -6.06 5.59
CA CYS A 14 -3.03 -5.45 4.41
C CYS A 14 -2.81 -6.32 3.17
N THR A 15 -3.72 -6.20 2.20
CA THR A 15 -3.62 -6.84 0.88
C THR A 15 -3.57 -5.79 -0.23
N TRP A 16 -2.88 -6.10 -1.33
CA TRP A 16 -2.91 -5.32 -2.56
C TRP A 16 -3.13 -6.25 -3.76
N ASP A 17 -3.70 -5.73 -4.84
CA ASP A 17 -3.93 -6.50 -6.07
C ASP A 17 -3.62 -5.63 -7.31
N LYS A 18 -3.27 -6.27 -8.43
CA LYS A 18 -3.11 -5.67 -9.75
C LYS A 18 -4.34 -5.99 -10.57
N ASP A 19 -5.05 -4.98 -11.04
CA ASP A 19 -6.23 -5.20 -11.89
C ASP A 19 -5.84 -6.02 -13.15
N GLY A 20 -6.28 -7.27 -13.21
CA GLY A 20 -6.12 -8.14 -14.38
C GLY A 20 -4.73 -8.73 -14.63
N GLY A 21 -3.77 -8.59 -13.71
CA GLY A 21 -2.44 -9.21 -13.84
C GLY A 21 -1.61 -8.71 -15.03
N LEU A 22 -1.96 -7.54 -15.57
CA LEU A 22 -1.23 -6.88 -16.63
C LEU A 22 0.01 -6.19 -16.04
N ASN A 23 1.08 -6.10 -16.83
CA ASN A 23 2.30 -5.40 -16.43
C ASN A 23 2.28 -4.02 -17.11
N TRP A 24 1.97 -2.96 -16.36
CA TRP A 24 2.35 -1.53 -16.55
C TRP A 24 2.44 -0.90 -17.97
N ASP A 25 1.82 -1.47 -19.00
CA ASP A 25 1.70 -0.83 -20.32
C ASP A 25 0.62 0.27 -20.33
N THR A 26 -0.25 0.27 -19.32
CA THR A 26 -1.29 1.27 -19.05
C THR A 26 -1.22 1.69 -17.58
N SER A 27 -1.58 2.93 -17.25
CA SER A 27 -1.69 3.35 -15.85
C SER A 27 -2.74 2.51 -15.13
N GLU A 28 -2.35 1.83 -14.05
CA GLU A 28 -3.20 0.96 -13.25
C GLU A 28 -3.54 1.60 -11.90
N GLU A 29 -4.71 1.25 -11.37
CA GLU A 29 -5.13 1.61 -10.01
C GLU A 29 -4.62 0.56 -9.02
N ILE A 30 -4.06 1.00 -7.89
CA ILE A 30 -3.71 0.13 -6.77
C ILE A 30 -4.71 0.40 -5.66
N THR A 31 -5.51 -0.60 -5.32
CA THR A 31 -6.38 -0.57 -4.14
C THR A 31 -5.67 -1.24 -2.97
N ILE A 32 -5.56 -0.51 -1.85
CA ILE A 32 -5.08 -1.04 -0.57
C ILE A 32 -6.27 -1.06 0.38
N SER A 33 -6.55 -2.23 0.93
CA SER A 33 -7.60 -2.40 1.93
C SER A 33 -6.99 -2.91 3.22
N GLU A 34 -7.58 -2.49 4.35
CA GLU A 34 -7.32 -3.12 5.63
C GLU A 34 -7.66 -4.61 5.53
N GLY A 35 -6.81 -5.46 6.12
CA GLY A 35 -7.06 -6.90 6.19
C GLY A 35 -8.08 -7.24 7.28
N ASP A 36 -7.87 -8.33 8.01
CA ASP A 36 -8.74 -8.73 9.13
C ASP A 36 -8.57 -7.83 10.38
N THR A 37 -7.62 -6.90 10.34
CA THR A 37 -7.34 -5.95 11.42
C THR A 37 -7.96 -4.60 11.11
N ASP A 38 -8.72 -4.05 12.05
CA ASP A 38 -9.19 -2.68 12.03
C ASP A 38 -8.03 -1.75 12.44
N LEU A 39 -7.19 -1.39 11.46
CA LEU A 39 -5.98 -0.59 11.65
C LEU A 39 -6.32 0.87 12.03
N CYS A 40 -7.50 1.31 11.61
CA CYS A 40 -8.05 2.64 11.83
C CYS A 40 -9.41 2.59 12.54
N ASP A 41 -9.45 1.91 13.70
CA ASP A 41 -10.67 1.63 14.47
C ASP A 41 -11.40 2.85 15.05
N GLY A 42 -10.84 4.05 14.87
CA GLY A 42 -11.40 5.32 15.32
C GLY A 42 -11.25 5.60 16.81
N THR A 43 -10.60 4.71 17.59
CA THR A 43 -10.28 4.94 19.00
C THR A 43 -9.23 6.04 19.14
N GLU A 44 -8.23 6.04 18.26
CA GLU A 44 -7.18 7.06 18.14
C GLU A 44 -7.01 7.44 16.66
N PRO A 45 -6.52 8.65 16.34
CA PRO A 45 -6.30 9.02 14.96
C PRO A 45 -5.20 8.16 14.35
N CYS A 46 -5.48 7.56 13.20
CA CYS A 46 -4.56 6.70 12.47
C CYS A 46 -4.05 7.41 11.21
N SER A 47 -2.90 6.98 10.68
CA SER A 47 -2.49 7.40 9.34
C SER A 47 -1.91 6.26 8.53
N VAL A 48 -2.25 6.23 7.25
CA VAL A 48 -1.67 5.34 6.25
C VAL A 48 -0.75 6.17 5.37
N VAL A 49 0.53 5.80 5.35
CA VAL A 49 1.55 6.45 4.53
C VAL A 49 1.99 5.48 3.43
N VAL A 50 1.75 5.86 2.18
CA VAL A 50 2.18 5.10 0.99
C VAL A 50 3.36 5.82 0.37
N THR A 51 4.51 5.15 0.29
CA THR A 51 5.72 5.67 -0.36
C THR A 51 6.05 4.83 -1.59
N LEU A 52 6.12 5.47 -2.75
CA LEU A 52 6.58 4.84 -3.98
C LEU A 52 8.08 5.11 -4.13
N THR A 53 8.87 4.04 -4.13
CA THR A 53 10.31 4.08 -4.36
C THR A 53 10.62 3.48 -5.71
N LYS A 54 11.27 4.26 -6.58
CA LYS A 54 11.93 3.74 -7.76
C LYS A 54 13.21 3.05 -7.31
N VAL A 55 13.27 1.74 -7.52
CA VAL A 55 14.50 0.97 -7.36
C VAL A 55 15.50 1.42 -8.43
N GLY A 56 16.70 1.80 -7.99
CA GLY A 56 17.80 2.15 -8.86
C GLY A 56 18.36 0.92 -9.58
N VAL A 57 18.86 1.10 -10.79
CA VAL A 57 19.52 0.03 -11.57
C VAL A 57 20.96 0.40 -11.89
N GLY A 58 21.88 -0.56 -11.80
CA GLY A 58 23.30 -0.34 -12.05
C GLY A 58 23.94 0.57 -11.00
N ILE A 59 24.23 1.82 -11.37
CA ILE A 59 24.82 2.83 -10.48
C ILE A 59 23.78 3.84 -9.96
N GLU A 60 22.53 3.76 -10.43
CA GLU A 60 21.47 4.62 -9.93
C GLU A 60 21.09 4.19 -8.51
N GLN A 61 20.89 5.16 -7.63
CA GLN A 61 20.41 4.93 -6.27
C GLN A 61 18.88 4.84 -6.25
N ASP A 62 18.35 4.12 -5.28
CA ASP A 62 16.92 4.13 -4.97
C ASP A 62 16.44 5.55 -4.68
N ARG A 63 15.24 5.87 -5.12
CA ARG A 63 14.66 7.20 -4.95
C ARG A 63 13.17 7.13 -4.68
N VAL A 64 12.72 7.82 -3.63
CA VAL A 64 11.30 8.11 -3.42
C VAL A 64 10.81 9.03 -4.54
N ILE A 65 9.79 8.57 -5.26
CA ILE A 65 9.19 9.32 -6.38
C ILE A 65 7.82 9.89 -6.04
N ALA A 66 7.15 9.33 -5.03
CA ALA A 66 5.90 9.88 -4.48
C ALA A 66 5.72 9.43 -3.03
N SER A 67 5.03 10.26 -2.25
CA SER A 67 4.54 9.91 -0.92
C SER A 67 3.15 10.48 -0.76
N ILE A 68 2.22 9.66 -0.29
CA ILE A 68 0.83 10.04 -0.02
C ILE A 68 0.54 9.65 1.42
N THR A 69 -0.07 10.56 2.17
CA THR A 69 -0.53 10.32 3.53
C THR A 69 -2.03 10.52 3.57
N ALA A 70 -2.73 9.51 4.08
CA ALA A 70 -4.14 9.59 4.45
C ALA A 70 -4.25 9.45 5.97
N THR A 71 -5.02 10.33 6.61
CA THR A 71 -5.26 10.31 8.05
C THR A 71 -6.74 10.06 8.29
N ALA A 72 -7.07 9.10 9.15
CA ALA A 72 -8.41 8.99 9.70
C ALA A 72 -8.39 9.61 11.10
N GLU A 73 -9.20 10.65 11.28
CA GLU A 73 -9.37 11.30 12.58
C GLU A 73 -10.28 10.44 13.47
N ASN A 74 -10.24 10.71 14.78
CA ASN A 74 -11.17 10.14 15.73
C ASN A 74 -12.61 10.48 15.34
N ASN A 75 -13.54 9.56 15.61
CA ASN A 75 -14.97 9.74 15.34
C ASN A 75 -15.64 10.79 16.25
#